data_AF-A0A834BZ37-F1
#
_entry.id   AF-A0A834BZ37-F1
#
_cell.length_a   1.000
_cell.length_b   1.000
_cell.length_c   1.000
_cell.angle_alpha   90.00
_cell.angle_beta   90.00
_cell.angle_gamma   90.00
#
_symmetry.space_group_name_H-M   'P 1'
#
loop_
_entity.id
_entity.type
_entity.pdbx_description
1 polymer ?
#
loop_
_entity_poly.entity_id
_entity_poly.type
_entity_poly.pdbx_seq_one_letter_code
_entity_poly.pdbx_strand_id
1 'polypeptide(L)'
;MMKNKFVAQSNCQQFLNTVWFGETASYRRKHTCLKIATVLSVALLWPLLSVCYLVVPRSRVGQIIHTPFVKFIIHSASYFTFLLLLNLYSLVYNEGKKNTMGPALEMIDYLLILWIIGMVWSDVKRLWYEGLEDFLEESRNQLSFVMNSLYLATFTLKVVAHSKCKDVPEMERKNWDAFHPILVAEGLFAFANVLSYLRLFFMYTTSSILGPLQISMGQMLQDFGKFLGLFLLVLFSFTIGLTQLYGKDLKSSGKKTTKDCEGIFCQQQSNDAFHTFMGTCYALFWYIFSLAHVALFVTRISYTEELRSFVGALIIGTYNIVVVIVLTKLLVAMLHKSFRQIANHEDKEWKFARAKLWLSYFDDKCTLPPPFNILPSPKTVCYLVTSLRKWICSHTTKGKMKRQNSLKEWKNLKQKRDENYQKIMCCLVHRYLTSTRQKMQSTDQATVENLNDLRQDLSKFRNEMRDLLGFRTSKYAMFYPRS
;
A
#
# COMPACT_ATOMS: atom_id res chain seq x y z
N MET A 1 11.30 -12.21 -4.65
CA MET A 1 12.00 -11.88 -5.91
C MET A 1 11.62 -12.77 -7.11
N MET A 2 11.69 -14.11 -7.04
CA MET A 2 11.35 -14.99 -8.19
C MET A 2 9.88 -14.91 -8.64
N LYS A 3 8.93 -14.85 -7.69
CA LYS A 3 7.49 -14.69 -7.99
C LYS A 3 7.21 -13.40 -8.78
N ASN A 4 7.85 -12.28 -8.42
CA ASN A 4 7.67 -10.99 -9.08
C ASN A 4 8.12 -11.05 -10.55
N LYS A 5 9.27 -11.69 -10.83
CA LYS A 5 9.78 -11.88 -12.20
C LYS A 5 8.84 -12.76 -13.05
N PHE A 6 8.26 -13.80 -12.46
CA PHE A 6 7.30 -14.67 -13.13
C PHE A 6 6.02 -13.93 -13.53
N VAL A 7 5.40 -13.22 -12.58
CA VAL A 7 4.16 -12.47 -12.84
C VAL A 7 4.38 -11.32 -13.81
N ALA A 8 5.55 -10.69 -13.79
CA ALA A 8 5.91 -9.62 -14.73
C ALA A 8 6.19 -10.11 -16.17
N GLN A 9 6.23 -11.42 -16.42
CA GLN A 9 6.42 -11.98 -17.75
C GLN A 9 5.30 -11.51 -18.70
N SER A 10 5.67 -11.14 -19.93
CA SER A 10 4.75 -10.60 -20.95
C SER A 10 3.53 -11.47 -21.19
N ASN A 11 3.70 -12.79 -21.34
CA ASN A 11 2.61 -13.73 -21.57
C ASN A 11 1.64 -13.81 -20.39
N CYS A 12 2.17 -13.77 -19.15
CA CYS A 12 1.34 -13.74 -17.94
C CYS A 12 0.53 -12.43 -17.87
N GLN A 13 1.17 -11.30 -18.16
CA GLN A 13 0.51 -10.00 -18.20
C GLN A 13 -0.54 -9.91 -19.32
N GLN A 14 -0.31 -10.51 -20.48
CA GLN A 14 -1.31 -10.59 -21.54
C GLN A 14 -2.54 -11.38 -21.10
N PHE A 15 -2.34 -12.53 -20.46
CA PHE A 15 -3.43 -13.32 -19.89
C PHE A 15 -4.19 -12.56 -18.79
N LEU A 16 -3.48 -11.90 -17.87
CA LEU A 16 -4.12 -11.07 -16.85
C LEU A 16 -4.95 -9.94 -17.47
N ASN A 17 -4.47 -9.32 -18.56
CA ASN A 17 -5.23 -8.31 -19.29
C ASN A 17 -6.49 -8.88 -19.95
N THR A 18 -6.45 -10.09 -20.54
CA THR A 18 -7.64 -10.69 -21.14
C THR A 18 -8.69 -11.00 -20.09
N VAL A 19 -8.28 -11.50 -18.92
CA VAL A 19 -9.18 -11.73 -17.78
C VAL A 19 -9.71 -10.40 -17.22
N TRP A 20 -8.88 -9.37 -17.12
CA TRP A 20 -9.26 -8.06 -16.58
C TRP A 20 -10.36 -7.37 -17.38
N PHE A 21 -10.24 -7.34 -18.71
CA PHE A 21 -11.26 -6.71 -19.54
C PHE A 21 -12.43 -7.64 -19.86
N GLY A 22 -12.23 -8.96 -19.91
CA GLY A 22 -13.31 -9.95 -20.13
C GLY A 22 -14.21 -9.57 -21.31
N GLU A 23 -15.53 -9.49 -21.07
CA GLU A 23 -16.54 -9.10 -22.07
C GLU A 23 -16.39 -7.64 -22.55
N THR A 24 -15.70 -6.77 -21.80
CA THR A 24 -15.43 -5.37 -22.18
C THR A 24 -14.17 -5.21 -23.04
N ALA A 25 -13.65 -6.28 -23.65
CA ALA A 25 -12.43 -6.25 -24.48
C ALA A 25 -12.45 -5.17 -25.60
N SER A 26 -13.65 -4.82 -26.11
CA SER A 26 -13.85 -3.74 -27.09
C SER A 26 -13.39 -2.36 -26.57
N TYR A 27 -13.43 -2.11 -25.25
CA TYR A 27 -12.95 -0.88 -24.61
C TYR A 27 -11.50 -0.55 -24.97
N ARG A 28 -10.63 -1.57 -25.09
CA ARG A 28 -9.20 -1.36 -25.37
C ARG A 28 -8.96 -0.67 -26.72
N ARG A 29 -9.81 -0.93 -27.72
CA ARG A 29 -9.68 -0.41 -29.09
C ARG A 29 -10.24 1.00 -29.26
N LYS A 30 -10.98 1.52 -28.28
CA LYS A 30 -11.59 2.86 -28.34
C LYS A 30 -10.53 3.98 -28.26
N HIS A 31 -10.84 5.14 -28.85
CA HIS A 31 -10.04 6.36 -28.68
C HIS A 31 -10.03 6.83 -27.22
N THR A 32 -8.99 7.56 -26.83
CA THR A 32 -8.78 8.02 -25.43
C THR A 32 -9.95 8.84 -24.90
N CYS A 33 -10.52 9.75 -25.69
CA CYS A 33 -11.69 10.54 -25.28
C CYS A 33 -12.90 9.64 -25.00
N LEU A 34 -13.19 8.69 -25.89
CA LEU A 34 -14.30 7.74 -25.71
C LEU A 34 -14.05 6.81 -24.51
N LYS A 35 -12.80 6.43 -24.24
CA LYS A 35 -12.42 5.67 -23.04
C LYS A 35 -12.75 6.45 -21.76
N ILE A 36 -12.29 7.70 -21.68
CA ILE A 36 -12.56 8.59 -20.54
C ILE A 36 -14.07 8.78 -20.36
N ALA A 37 -14.81 9.06 -21.44
CA ALA A 37 -16.25 9.22 -21.40
C ALA A 37 -16.97 7.95 -20.89
N THR A 38 -16.55 6.75 -21.32
CA THR A 38 -17.14 5.50 -20.82
C THR A 38 -16.80 5.21 -19.36
N VAL A 39 -15.59 5.55 -18.89
CA VAL A 39 -15.24 5.40 -17.47
C VAL A 39 -16.04 6.38 -16.63
N LEU A 40 -16.15 7.64 -17.08
CA LEU A 40 -16.91 8.68 -16.39
C LEU A 40 -18.39 8.34 -16.32
N SER A 41 -18.98 7.81 -17.40
CA SER A 41 -20.40 7.42 -17.40
C SER A 41 -20.68 6.25 -16.45
N VAL A 42 -19.81 5.22 -16.43
CA VAL A 42 -19.92 4.12 -15.46
C VAL A 42 -19.71 4.63 -14.03
N ALA A 43 -18.76 5.53 -13.83
CA ALA A 43 -18.49 6.12 -12.53
C ALA A 43 -19.65 6.98 -12.05
N LEU A 44 -20.34 7.73 -12.90
CA LEU A 44 -21.50 8.55 -12.50
C LEU A 44 -22.74 7.69 -12.23
N LEU A 45 -22.93 6.62 -13.00
CA LEU A 45 -24.06 5.69 -12.86
C LEU A 45 -23.81 4.58 -11.81
N TRP A 46 -22.72 4.65 -11.04
CA TRP A 46 -22.35 3.63 -10.06
C TRP A 46 -23.45 3.25 -9.05
N PRO A 47 -24.28 4.18 -8.52
CA PRO A 47 -25.29 3.81 -7.52
C PRO A 47 -26.40 2.99 -8.17
N LEU A 48 -26.87 3.44 -9.34
CA LEU A 48 -27.89 2.76 -10.14
C LEU A 48 -27.41 1.36 -10.55
N LEU A 49 -26.17 1.24 -11.01
CA LEU A 49 -25.57 -0.05 -11.38
C LEU A 49 -25.50 -1.00 -10.18
N SER A 50 -25.12 -0.51 -9.00
CA SER A 50 -25.03 -1.31 -7.77
C SER A 50 -26.40 -1.82 -7.32
N VAL A 51 -27.44 -0.97 -7.38
CA VAL A 51 -28.82 -1.36 -7.08
C VAL A 51 -29.36 -2.37 -8.09
N CYS A 52 -29.13 -2.15 -9.40
CA CYS A 52 -29.51 -3.10 -10.45
C CYS A 52 -28.89 -4.49 -10.24
N TYR A 53 -27.62 -4.54 -9.80
CA TYR A 53 -26.96 -5.80 -9.47
C TYR A 53 -27.59 -6.52 -8.27
N LEU A 54 -27.99 -5.77 -7.23
CA LEU A 54 -28.67 -6.32 -6.06
C LEU A 54 -30.02 -6.95 -6.41
N VAL A 55 -30.82 -6.28 -7.25
CA VAL A 55 -32.19 -6.73 -7.60
C VAL A 55 -32.15 -7.85 -8.65
N VAL A 56 -31.38 -7.70 -9.74
CA VAL A 56 -31.35 -8.69 -10.84
C VAL A 56 -29.90 -9.01 -11.26
N PRO A 57 -29.20 -9.91 -10.53
CA PRO A 57 -27.80 -10.19 -10.80
C PRO A 57 -27.59 -11.13 -12.01
N ARG A 58 -28.65 -11.62 -12.65
CA ARG A 58 -28.58 -12.44 -13.89
C ARG A 58 -28.82 -11.63 -15.17
N SER A 59 -29.05 -10.33 -15.06
CA SER A 59 -29.23 -9.44 -16.21
C SER A 59 -27.91 -9.26 -16.99
N ARG A 60 -28.01 -8.75 -18.24
CA ARG A 60 -26.83 -8.33 -19.01
C ARG A 60 -25.97 -7.30 -18.26
N VAL A 61 -26.62 -6.38 -17.55
CA VAL A 61 -25.94 -5.38 -16.69
C VAL A 61 -25.18 -6.07 -15.55
N GLY A 62 -25.78 -7.11 -14.95
CA GLY A 62 -25.13 -7.90 -13.90
C GLY A 62 -23.88 -8.64 -14.39
N GLN A 63 -23.89 -9.15 -15.62
CA GLN A 63 -22.71 -9.76 -16.26
C GLN A 63 -21.60 -8.73 -16.52
N ILE A 64 -21.96 -7.52 -16.97
CA ILE A 64 -21.00 -6.42 -17.16
C ILE A 64 -20.38 -6.01 -15.81
N ILE A 65 -21.16 -5.88 -14.74
CA ILE A 65 -20.65 -5.55 -13.39
C ILE A 65 -19.77 -6.67 -12.83
N HIS A 66 -20.01 -7.92 -13.25
CA HIS A 66 -19.16 -9.05 -12.87
C HIS A 66 -17.75 -8.95 -13.46
N THR A 67 -17.53 -8.14 -14.51
CA THR A 67 -16.20 -7.93 -15.07
C THR A 67 -15.33 -7.13 -14.07
N PRO A 68 -14.10 -7.56 -13.80
CA PRO A 68 -13.28 -6.99 -12.73
C PRO A 68 -12.89 -5.54 -12.99
N PHE A 69 -12.73 -5.14 -14.26
CA PHE A 69 -12.54 -3.74 -14.64
C PHE A 69 -13.70 -2.84 -14.19
N VAL A 70 -14.95 -3.27 -14.39
CA VAL A 70 -16.13 -2.50 -13.98
C VAL A 70 -16.29 -2.52 -12.46
N LYS A 71 -16.05 -3.66 -11.79
CA LYS A 71 -15.98 -3.72 -10.31
C LYS A 71 -15.04 -2.66 -9.76
N PHE A 72 -13.82 -2.58 -10.31
CA PHE A 72 -12.83 -1.59 -9.90
C PHE A 72 -13.35 -0.16 -10.06
N ILE A 73 -13.93 0.21 -11.20
CA ILE A 73 -14.46 1.56 -11.42
C ILE A 73 -15.59 1.87 -10.43
N ILE A 74 -16.50 0.93 -10.19
CA ILE A 74 -17.63 1.12 -9.27
C ILE A 74 -17.14 1.31 -7.82
N HIS A 75 -16.19 0.49 -7.36
CA HIS A 75 -15.55 0.66 -6.05
C HIS A 75 -14.81 2.00 -5.93
N SER A 76 -14.13 2.41 -6.99
CA SER A 76 -13.42 3.69 -7.07
C SER A 76 -14.38 4.88 -7.01
N ALA A 77 -15.48 4.82 -7.77
CA ALA A 77 -16.49 5.85 -7.85
C ALA A 77 -17.22 6.01 -6.51
N SER A 78 -17.58 4.91 -5.85
CA SER A 78 -18.14 4.96 -4.50
C SER A 78 -17.18 5.65 -3.52
N TYR A 79 -15.90 5.29 -3.54
CA TYR A 79 -14.92 5.93 -2.67
C TYR A 79 -14.77 7.43 -2.95
N PHE A 80 -14.79 7.83 -4.22
CA PHE A 80 -14.79 9.25 -4.60
C PHE A 80 -16.05 9.98 -4.10
N THR A 81 -17.23 9.36 -4.20
CA THR A 81 -18.45 9.95 -3.63
C THR A 81 -18.42 10.05 -2.11
N PHE A 82 -17.77 9.12 -1.42
CA PHE A 82 -17.53 9.22 0.03
C PHE A 82 -16.66 10.45 0.36
N LEU A 83 -15.60 10.72 -0.41
CA LEU A 83 -14.78 11.93 -0.23
C LEU A 83 -15.55 13.22 -0.53
N LEU A 84 -16.39 13.22 -1.57
CA LEU A 84 -17.28 14.36 -1.85
C LEU A 84 -18.27 14.61 -0.71
N LEU A 85 -18.83 13.55 -0.13
CA LEU A 85 -19.71 13.63 1.04
C LEU A 85 -18.97 14.17 2.27
N LEU A 86 -17.72 13.76 2.48
CA LEU A 86 -16.85 14.31 3.53
C LEU A 86 -16.55 15.80 3.35
N ASN A 87 -16.33 16.26 2.12
CA ASN A 87 -16.17 17.69 1.82
C ASN A 87 -17.45 18.46 2.11
N LEU A 88 -18.60 17.92 1.67
CA LEU A 88 -19.90 18.53 1.94
C LEU A 88 -20.14 18.66 3.44
N TYR A 89 -19.84 17.60 4.19
CA TYR A 89 -19.91 17.60 5.66
C TYR A 89 -18.99 18.66 6.28
N SER A 90 -17.73 18.72 5.85
CA SER A 90 -16.71 19.58 6.48
C SER A 90 -16.89 21.07 6.12
N LEU A 91 -17.29 21.38 4.88
CA LEU A 91 -17.39 22.75 4.37
C LEU A 91 -18.75 23.38 4.66
N VAL A 92 -19.84 22.68 4.44
CA VAL A 92 -21.19 23.28 4.50
C VAL A 92 -21.80 23.07 5.88
N TYR A 93 -21.73 21.84 6.37
CA TYR A 93 -22.48 21.46 7.57
C TYR A 93 -21.77 21.86 8.87
N ASN A 94 -20.44 21.66 8.94
CA ASN A 94 -19.68 22.03 10.13
C ASN A 94 -19.63 23.54 10.37
N GLU A 95 -19.81 24.37 9.34
CA GLU A 95 -19.87 25.83 9.51
C GLU A 95 -21.09 26.30 10.29
N GLY A 96 -22.25 25.66 10.10
CA GLY A 96 -23.50 26.08 10.73
C GLY A 96 -23.62 25.74 12.22
N LYS A 97 -22.74 24.88 12.77
CA LYS A 97 -22.92 24.28 14.12
C LYS A 97 -21.75 24.45 15.08
N LYS A 98 -20.84 25.39 14.79
CA LYS A 98 -19.57 25.60 15.50
C LYS A 98 -19.69 25.75 17.03
N ASN A 99 -20.86 26.13 17.57
CA ASN A 99 -21.05 26.43 18.99
C ASN A 99 -21.92 25.43 19.78
N THR A 100 -22.41 24.35 19.15
CA THR A 100 -23.35 23.42 19.80
C THR A 100 -22.64 22.26 20.51
N MET A 101 -22.90 22.07 21.80
CA MET A 101 -22.38 20.93 22.58
C MET A 101 -23.19 19.66 22.27
N GLY A 102 -22.81 18.96 21.21
CA GLY A 102 -23.35 17.64 20.86
C GLY A 102 -24.52 17.74 19.89
N PRO A 103 -24.30 18.22 18.66
CA PRO A 103 -25.36 18.33 17.67
C PRO A 103 -26.02 16.97 17.43
N ALA A 104 -27.34 16.96 17.31
CA ALA A 104 -28.09 15.77 16.91
C ALA A 104 -27.52 15.19 15.60
N LEU A 105 -27.40 13.86 15.53
CA LEU A 105 -26.96 13.17 14.32
C LEU A 105 -27.95 13.49 13.19
N GLU A 106 -27.46 14.08 12.12
CA GLU A 106 -28.27 14.40 10.95
C GLU A 106 -28.19 13.33 9.87
N MET A 107 -29.02 13.48 8.84
CA MET A 107 -29.04 12.56 7.70
C MET A 107 -27.64 12.36 7.09
N ILE A 108 -26.81 13.42 7.03
CA ILE A 108 -25.43 13.32 6.51
C ILE A 108 -24.55 12.44 7.40
N ASP A 109 -24.66 12.55 8.73
CA ASP A 109 -23.91 11.69 9.66
C ASP A 109 -24.32 10.22 9.49
N TYR A 110 -25.63 9.93 9.36
CA TYR A 110 -26.10 8.57 9.10
C TYR A 110 -25.61 8.02 7.75
N LEU A 111 -25.56 8.85 6.70
CA LEU A 111 -24.99 8.47 5.43
C LEU A 111 -23.50 8.13 5.60
N LEU A 112 -22.70 9.01 6.21
CA LEU A 112 -21.27 8.75 6.45
C LEU A 112 -21.04 7.47 7.25
N ILE A 113 -21.80 7.26 8.34
CA ILE A 113 -21.75 6.05 9.16
C ILE A 113 -22.04 4.81 8.31
N LEU A 114 -23.03 4.86 7.41
CA LEU A 114 -23.34 3.75 6.52
C LEU A 114 -22.16 3.39 5.60
N TRP A 115 -21.46 4.39 5.04
CA TRP A 115 -20.25 4.16 4.26
C TRP A 115 -19.12 3.57 5.10
N ILE A 116 -18.89 4.09 6.30
CA ILE A 116 -17.84 3.63 7.21
C ILE A 116 -18.08 2.18 7.63
N ILE A 117 -19.31 1.81 8.02
CA ILE A 117 -19.67 0.42 8.33
C ILE A 117 -19.42 -0.46 7.11
N GLY A 118 -19.75 0.00 5.90
CA GLY A 118 -19.49 -0.74 4.66
C GLY A 118 -17.99 -0.95 4.39
N MET A 119 -17.16 0.03 4.70
CA MET A 119 -15.69 -0.08 4.61
C MET A 119 -15.11 -1.00 5.68
N VAL A 120 -15.55 -0.87 6.94
CA VAL A 120 -15.15 -1.76 8.04
C VAL A 120 -15.51 -3.20 7.72
N TRP A 121 -16.73 -3.45 7.23
CA TRP A 121 -17.18 -4.78 6.82
C TRP A 121 -16.34 -5.37 5.68
N SER A 122 -15.91 -4.52 4.74
CA SER A 122 -15.00 -4.93 3.67
C SER A 122 -13.63 -5.35 4.21
N ASP A 123 -13.08 -4.60 5.17
CA ASP A 123 -11.79 -4.90 5.78
C ASP A 123 -11.87 -6.17 6.64
N VAL A 124 -12.95 -6.35 7.42
CA VAL A 124 -13.20 -7.56 8.20
C VAL A 124 -13.29 -8.81 7.32
N LYS A 125 -14.04 -8.73 6.20
CA LYS A 125 -14.10 -9.81 5.22
C LYS A 125 -12.71 -10.14 4.67
N ARG A 126 -11.92 -9.11 4.34
CA ARG A 126 -10.58 -9.30 3.81
C ARG A 126 -9.67 -9.99 4.82
N LEU A 127 -9.67 -9.52 6.06
CA LEU A 127 -8.91 -10.10 7.16
C LEU A 127 -9.28 -11.58 7.37
N TRP A 128 -10.57 -11.92 7.24
CA TRP A 128 -11.04 -13.30 7.38
C TRP A 128 -10.56 -14.23 6.25
N TYR A 129 -10.46 -13.73 5.01
CA TYR A 129 -10.07 -14.56 3.85
C TYR A 129 -8.56 -14.65 3.62
N GLU A 130 -7.85 -13.53 3.79
CA GLU A 130 -6.40 -13.44 3.56
C GLU A 130 -5.60 -13.87 4.80
N GLY A 131 -6.17 -13.72 6.00
CA GLY A 131 -5.45 -13.93 7.27
C GLY A 131 -4.74 -12.67 7.77
N LEU A 132 -4.36 -12.63 9.05
CA LEU A 132 -3.80 -11.43 9.69
C LEU A 132 -2.42 -11.02 9.15
N GLU A 133 -1.55 -12.00 8.92
CA GLU A 133 -0.16 -11.76 8.51
C GLU A 133 -0.09 -11.15 7.10
N ASP A 134 -0.74 -11.79 6.13
CA ASP A 134 -0.86 -11.28 4.74
C ASP A 134 -1.59 -9.93 4.68
N PHE A 135 -2.57 -9.72 5.57
CA PHE A 135 -3.31 -8.46 5.65
C PHE A 135 -2.40 -7.31 6.12
N LEU A 136 -1.60 -7.54 7.16
CA LEU A 136 -0.70 -6.52 7.73
C LEU A 136 0.55 -6.29 6.87
N GLU A 137 0.98 -7.22 6.03
CA GLU A 137 2.12 -6.99 5.13
C GLU A 137 1.81 -5.91 4.07
N GLU A 138 0.54 -5.73 3.72
CA GLU A 138 0.09 -4.79 2.69
C GLU A 138 -0.16 -3.38 3.26
N SER A 139 0.68 -2.39 2.90
CA SER A 139 0.58 -1.00 3.39
C SER A 139 -0.78 -0.32 3.10
N ARG A 140 -1.43 -0.67 1.99
CA ARG A 140 -2.78 -0.19 1.66
C ARG A 140 -3.83 -0.67 2.66
N ASN A 141 -3.71 -1.91 3.12
CA ASN A 141 -4.61 -2.48 4.12
C ASN A 141 -4.34 -1.86 5.50
N GLN A 142 -3.06 -1.64 5.85
CA GLN A 142 -2.68 -0.91 7.07
C GLN A 142 -3.29 0.50 7.12
N LEU A 143 -3.15 1.29 6.04
CA LEU A 143 -3.75 2.63 5.97
C LEU A 143 -5.27 2.57 6.12
N SER A 144 -5.92 1.62 5.43
CA SER A 144 -7.38 1.46 5.49
C SER A 144 -7.85 1.11 6.91
N PHE A 145 -7.12 0.23 7.61
CA PHE A 145 -7.41 -0.15 8.98
C PHE A 145 -7.29 1.03 9.95
N VAL A 146 -6.18 1.79 9.89
CA VAL A 146 -5.98 2.97 10.74
C VAL A 146 -7.02 4.05 10.46
N MET A 147 -7.31 4.32 9.18
CA MET A 147 -8.34 5.28 8.80
C MET A 147 -9.73 4.87 9.32
N ASN A 148 -10.12 3.60 9.13
CA ASN A 148 -11.42 3.10 9.57
C ASN A 148 -11.56 3.09 11.10
N SER A 149 -10.49 2.78 11.84
CA SER A 149 -10.51 2.83 13.31
C SER A 149 -10.67 4.25 13.85
N LEU A 150 -10.02 5.24 13.23
CA LEU A 150 -10.17 6.66 13.57
C LEU A 150 -11.58 7.19 13.28
N TYR A 151 -12.16 6.80 12.13
CA TYR A 151 -13.56 7.12 11.83
C TYR A 151 -14.52 6.49 12.86
N LEU A 152 -14.32 5.21 13.19
CA LEU A 152 -15.14 4.54 14.19
C LEU A 152 -15.04 5.25 15.56
N ALA A 153 -13.82 5.59 16.00
CA ALA A 153 -13.60 6.34 17.24
C ALA A 153 -14.26 7.73 17.23
N THR A 154 -14.24 8.42 16.09
CA THR A 154 -14.90 9.72 15.94
C THR A 154 -16.41 9.61 16.16
N PHE A 155 -17.06 8.68 15.48
CA PHE A 155 -18.52 8.54 15.57
C PHE A 155 -18.97 7.98 16.92
N THR A 156 -18.19 7.09 17.55
CA THR A 156 -18.50 6.65 18.92
C THR A 156 -18.40 7.80 19.92
N LEU A 157 -17.37 8.65 19.83
CA LEU A 157 -17.25 9.84 20.68
C LEU A 157 -18.38 10.84 20.43
N LYS A 158 -18.82 11.04 19.20
CA LYS A 158 -20.00 11.89 18.88
C LYS A 158 -21.28 11.34 19.50
N VAL A 159 -21.52 10.03 19.42
CA VAL A 159 -22.69 9.39 20.05
C VAL A 159 -22.64 9.51 21.57
N VAL A 160 -21.47 9.30 22.18
CA VAL A 160 -21.26 9.49 23.62
C VAL A 160 -21.49 10.94 24.04
N ALA A 161 -20.97 11.90 23.26
CA ALA A 161 -21.17 13.32 23.51
C ALA A 161 -22.65 13.71 23.43
N HIS A 162 -23.36 13.27 22.39
CA HIS A 162 -24.80 13.50 22.25
C HIS A 162 -25.59 12.91 23.44
N SER A 163 -25.22 11.72 23.93
CA SER A 163 -25.91 11.10 25.07
C SER A 163 -25.67 11.82 26.40
N LYS A 164 -24.49 12.43 26.60
CA LYS A 164 -24.11 13.08 27.87
C LYS A 164 -24.41 14.58 27.91
N CYS A 165 -24.33 15.26 26.76
CA CYS A 165 -24.49 16.71 26.67
C CYS A 165 -25.92 17.14 26.31
N LYS A 166 -26.87 16.20 26.21
CA LYS A 166 -28.27 16.49 25.84
C LYS A 166 -28.96 17.50 26.77
N ASP A 167 -28.63 17.46 28.05
CA ASP A 167 -29.29 18.25 29.11
C ASP A 167 -28.43 19.42 29.61
N VAL A 168 -27.27 19.69 28.98
CA VAL A 168 -26.33 20.74 29.39
C VAL A 168 -26.63 22.03 28.61
N PRO A 169 -26.74 23.21 29.26
CA PRO A 169 -26.97 24.47 28.57
C PRO A 169 -25.84 24.79 27.58
N GLU A 170 -26.19 25.38 26.44
CA GLU A 170 -25.22 25.76 25.40
C GLU A 170 -24.20 26.77 25.96
N MET A 171 -22.95 26.35 26.07
CA MET A 171 -21.82 27.22 26.41
C MET A 171 -20.99 27.52 25.17
N GLU A 172 -20.47 28.74 25.07
CA GLU A 172 -19.55 29.12 23.99
C GLU A 172 -18.35 28.18 23.91
N ARG A 173 -17.97 27.78 22.68
CA ARG A 173 -16.89 26.83 22.38
C ARG A 173 -15.56 27.12 23.06
N LYS A 174 -15.26 28.41 23.34
CA LYS A 174 -14.03 28.85 24.01
C LYS A 174 -13.92 28.36 25.45
N ASN A 175 -15.06 28.10 26.10
CA ASN A 175 -15.14 27.70 27.50
C ASN A 175 -15.22 26.18 27.68
N TRP A 176 -15.07 25.42 26.60
CA TRP A 176 -15.09 23.96 26.66
C TRP A 176 -13.78 23.45 27.26
N ASP A 177 -13.87 22.37 28.04
CA ASP A 177 -12.69 21.69 28.54
C ASP A 177 -11.82 21.17 27.37
N ALA A 178 -10.50 21.21 27.52
CA ALA A 178 -9.56 20.85 26.46
C ALA A 178 -9.73 19.39 25.98
N PHE A 179 -10.17 18.50 26.87
CA PHE A 179 -10.42 17.09 26.59
C PHE A 179 -11.89 16.76 26.32
N HIS A 180 -12.71 17.78 26.00
CA HIS A 180 -14.11 17.56 25.69
C HIS A 180 -14.26 16.53 24.54
N PRO A 181 -15.12 15.50 24.68
CA PRO A 181 -15.21 14.39 23.71
C PRO A 181 -15.44 14.83 22.26
N ILE A 182 -16.15 15.95 22.06
CA ILE A 182 -16.40 16.53 20.72
C ILE A 182 -15.11 17.10 20.11
N LEU A 183 -14.29 17.80 20.89
CA LEU A 183 -13.01 18.35 20.40
C LEU A 183 -12.05 17.24 20.00
N VAL A 184 -11.98 16.18 20.82
CA VAL A 184 -11.21 14.98 20.51
C VAL A 184 -11.75 14.31 19.25
N ALA A 185 -13.08 14.17 19.12
CA ALA A 185 -13.71 13.61 17.93
C ALA A 185 -13.40 14.43 16.66
N GLU A 186 -13.47 15.76 16.72
CA GLU A 186 -13.12 16.63 15.60
C GLU A 186 -11.64 16.50 15.20
N GLY A 187 -10.73 16.39 16.17
CA GLY A 187 -9.31 16.14 15.92
C GLY A 187 -9.05 14.80 15.23
N LEU A 188 -9.66 13.72 15.75
CA LEU A 188 -9.58 12.39 15.14
C LEU A 188 -10.23 12.37 13.74
N PHE A 189 -11.34 13.08 13.55
CA PHE A 189 -12.02 13.22 12.26
C PHE A 189 -11.13 13.92 11.24
N ALA A 190 -10.48 15.02 11.61
CA ALA A 190 -9.56 15.74 10.73
C ALA A 190 -8.40 14.84 10.29
N PHE A 191 -7.81 14.08 11.23
CA PHE A 191 -6.74 13.14 10.90
C PHE A 191 -7.23 12.01 9.99
N ALA A 192 -8.41 11.43 10.26
CA ALA A 192 -9.04 10.42 9.41
C ALA A 192 -9.31 10.94 7.99
N ASN A 193 -9.77 12.19 7.87
CA ASN A 193 -10.00 12.84 6.57
C ASN A 193 -8.71 12.93 5.76
N VAL A 194 -7.59 13.36 6.37
CA VAL A 194 -6.29 13.41 5.69
C VAL A 194 -5.87 12.02 5.20
N LEU A 195 -5.96 10.99 6.05
CA LEU A 195 -5.63 9.61 5.65
C LEU A 195 -6.54 9.11 4.52
N SER A 196 -7.81 9.51 4.52
CA SER A 196 -8.76 9.15 3.45
C SER A 196 -8.37 9.75 2.09
N TYR A 197 -7.85 10.97 2.05
CA TYR A 197 -7.29 11.52 0.82
C TYR A 197 -5.98 10.84 0.43
N LEU A 198 -5.11 10.55 1.40
CA LEU A 198 -3.85 9.83 1.15
C LEU A 198 -4.09 8.44 0.53
N ARG A 199 -5.23 7.81 0.82
CA ARG A 199 -5.61 6.54 0.20
C ARG A 199 -5.76 6.63 -1.33
N LEU A 200 -6.09 7.80 -1.90
CA LEU A 200 -6.18 7.98 -3.36
C LEU A 200 -4.83 7.75 -4.06
N PHE A 201 -3.70 7.98 -3.39
CA PHE A 201 -2.39 7.70 -3.97
C PHE A 201 -2.23 6.23 -4.36
N PHE A 202 -2.88 5.30 -3.65
CA PHE A 202 -2.84 3.88 -4.02
C PHE A 202 -3.55 3.59 -5.34
N MET A 203 -4.48 4.45 -5.78
CA MET A 203 -5.12 4.29 -7.09
C MET A 203 -4.17 4.56 -8.25
N TYR A 204 -3.12 5.36 -8.04
CA TYR A 204 -2.11 5.67 -9.05
C TYR A 204 -1.37 4.42 -9.55
N THR A 205 -1.33 3.34 -8.75
CA THR A 205 -0.80 2.02 -9.17
C THR A 205 -1.44 1.48 -10.46
N THR A 206 -2.67 1.90 -10.77
CA THR A 206 -3.38 1.46 -11.99
C THR A 206 -2.84 2.14 -13.24
N SER A 207 -2.27 3.34 -13.11
CA SER A 207 -1.68 4.09 -14.23
C SER A 207 -0.34 3.49 -14.62
N SER A 208 -0.07 3.41 -15.92
CA SER A 208 1.24 3.00 -16.44
C SER A 208 2.33 4.05 -16.29
N ILE A 209 1.96 5.32 -16.04
CA ILE A 209 2.90 6.42 -15.90
C ILE A 209 3.15 6.70 -14.41
N LEU A 210 2.08 6.83 -13.62
CA LEU A 210 2.19 7.19 -12.20
C LEU A 210 2.44 5.98 -11.29
N GLY A 211 2.13 4.77 -11.76
CA GLY A 211 2.25 3.54 -10.97
C GLY A 211 3.69 3.21 -10.55
N PRO A 212 4.66 3.12 -11.48
CA PRO A 212 6.06 2.88 -11.14
C PRO A 212 6.61 3.92 -10.15
N LEU A 213 6.32 5.20 -10.41
CA LEU A 213 6.74 6.30 -9.53
C LEU A 213 6.20 6.16 -8.10
N GLN A 214 4.92 5.78 -7.96
CA GLN A 214 4.30 5.59 -6.65
C GLN A 214 4.89 4.39 -5.89
N ILE A 215 5.19 3.28 -6.57
CA ILE A 215 5.82 2.12 -5.94
C ILE A 215 7.23 2.46 -5.48
N SER A 216 8.01 3.13 -6.32
CA SER A 216 9.35 3.61 -5.98
C SER A 216 9.32 4.54 -4.75
N MET A 217 8.35 5.46 -4.68
CA MET A 217 8.15 6.33 -3.52
C MET A 217 7.86 5.54 -2.22
N GLY A 218 7.00 4.52 -2.29
CA GLY A 218 6.67 3.70 -1.12
C GLY A 218 7.87 2.93 -0.56
N GLN A 219 8.76 2.44 -1.42
CA GLN A 219 9.98 1.76 -1.00
C GLN A 219 11.03 2.72 -0.45
N MET A 220 11.19 3.90 -1.06
CA MET A 220 12.07 4.94 -0.54
C MET A 220 11.66 5.40 0.87
N LEU A 221 10.35 5.43 1.18
CA LEU A 221 9.85 5.75 2.52
C LEU A 221 10.30 4.75 3.60
N GLN A 222 10.51 3.47 3.25
CA GLN A 222 11.03 2.48 4.20
C GLN A 222 12.49 2.77 4.55
N ASP A 223 13.30 3.20 3.57
CA ASP A 223 14.68 3.63 3.81
C ASP A 223 14.73 4.96 4.58
N PHE A 224 13.83 5.89 4.27
CA PHE A 224 13.63 7.13 5.03
C PHE A 224 13.32 6.83 6.50
N GLY A 225 12.49 5.83 6.80
CA GLY A 225 12.16 5.44 8.17
C GLY A 225 13.38 5.04 9.02
N LYS A 226 14.35 4.34 8.42
CA LYS A 226 15.62 4.00 9.10
C LYS A 226 16.42 5.26 9.46
N PHE A 227 16.44 6.24 8.56
CA PHE A 227 17.11 7.53 8.77
C PHE A 227 16.36 8.40 9.80
N LEU A 228 15.03 8.36 9.80
CA LEU A 228 14.19 9.05 10.78
C LEU A 228 14.52 8.61 12.21
N GLY A 229 14.85 7.34 12.43
CA GLY A 229 15.32 6.85 13.73
C GLY A 229 16.60 7.53 14.22
N LEU A 230 17.58 7.74 13.34
CA LEU A 230 18.81 8.48 13.65
C LEU A 230 18.50 9.96 13.96
N PHE A 231 17.61 10.57 13.18
CA PHE A 231 17.14 11.93 13.45
C PHE A 231 16.46 12.07 14.82
N LEU A 232 15.57 11.14 15.19
CA LEU A 232 14.88 11.16 16.49
C LEU A 232 15.86 10.98 17.67
N LEU A 233 16.91 10.18 17.52
CA LEU A 233 17.97 10.03 18.54
C LEU A 233 18.67 11.37 18.78
N VAL A 234 19.06 12.07 17.71
CA VAL A 234 19.64 13.40 17.80
C VAL A 234 18.66 14.37 18.46
N LEU A 235 17.40 14.42 17.98
CA LEU A 235 16.35 15.28 18.55
C LEU A 235 16.21 15.09 20.06
N PHE A 236 16.12 13.84 20.56
CA PHE A 236 15.99 13.58 21.98
C PHE A 236 17.23 13.95 22.79
N SER A 237 18.44 13.69 22.27
CA SER A 237 19.69 14.08 22.94
C SER A 237 19.77 15.60 23.18
N PHE A 238 19.50 16.38 22.14
CA PHE A 238 19.50 17.85 22.23
C PHE A 238 18.30 18.38 23.05
N THR A 239 17.15 17.71 22.99
CA THR A 239 15.97 18.05 23.82
C THR A 239 16.30 17.93 25.31
N ILE A 240 16.95 16.83 25.73
CA ILE A 240 17.36 16.63 27.11
C ILE A 240 18.39 17.69 27.51
N GLY A 241 19.38 17.97 26.66
CA GLY A 241 20.40 18.99 26.93
C GLY A 241 19.83 20.39 27.18
N LEU A 242 18.91 20.84 26.32
CA LEU A 242 18.27 22.15 26.48
C LEU A 242 17.29 22.19 27.66
N THR A 243 16.52 21.12 27.89
CA THR A 243 15.61 21.04 29.03
C THR A 243 16.38 21.03 30.36
N GLN A 244 17.58 20.45 30.41
CA GLN A 244 18.43 20.54 31.60
C GLN A 244 19.01 21.95 31.81
N LEU A 245 19.33 22.66 30.72
CA LEU A 245 19.90 24.01 30.77
C LEU A 245 18.87 25.06 31.22
N TYR A 246 17.62 24.95 30.76
CA TYR A 246 16.55 25.93 31.00
C TYR A 246 15.45 25.47 31.96
N GLY A 247 15.35 24.17 32.27
CA GLY A 247 14.26 23.61 33.08
C GLY A 247 14.28 23.98 34.57
N LYS A 248 15.38 24.54 35.07
CA LYS A 248 15.52 24.94 36.49
C LYS A 248 15.04 26.37 36.78
N ASP A 249 14.76 27.17 35.75
CA ASP A 249 14.30 28.53 35.95
C ASP A 249 12.87 28.50 36.50
N LEU A 250 12.69 28.99 37.74
CA LEU A 250 11.36 29.14 38.35
C LEU A 250 10.52 30.03 37.44
N LYS A 251 9.29 29.61 37.11
CA LYS A 251 8.24 30.50 36.59
C LYS A 251 8.23 31.74 37.50
N SER A 252 8.73 32.86 37.00
CA SER A 252 8.78 34.11 37.76
C SER A 252 7.35 34.49 38.14
N SER A 253 6.95 34.17 39.37
CA SER A 253 5.59 34.40 39.89
C SER A 253 5.25 35.88 40.06
N GLY A 254 6.07 36.80 39.54
CA GLY A 254 5.95 38.24 39.76
C GLY A 254 5.41 39.07 38.60
N LYS A 255 5.42 38.57 37.35
CA LYS A 255 4.86 39.34 36.23
C LYS A 255 3.47 38.82 35.88
N LYS A 256 2.45 39.57 36.34
CA LYS A 256 1.09 39.58 35.79
C LYS A 256 1.11 40.08 34.34
N THR A 257 1.78 39.36 33.44
CA THR A 257 1.47 39.44 32.02
C THR A 257 0.33 38.45 31.79
N THR A 258 -0.76 38.95 31.22
CA THR A 258 -1.95 38.22 30.77
C THR A 258 -1.66 36.76 30.42
N LYS A 259 -2.24 35.83 31.18
CA LYS A 259 -2.03 34.37 31.15
C LYS A 259 -2.59 33.69 29.88
N ASP A 260 -2.61 34.35 28.73
CA ASP A 260 -3.43 33.88 27.62
C ASP A 260 -2.65 33.11 26.55
N CYS A 261 -1.32 33.05 26.63
CA CYS A 261 -0.53 32.26 25.70
C CYS A 261 0.83 31.83 26.30
N GLU A 262 1.02 30.51 26.50
CA GLU A 262 2.32 29.89 26.80
C GLU A 262 2.76 29.04 25.59
N GLY A 263 4.04 29.12 25.20
CA GLY A 263 4.63 28.28 24.15
C GLY A 263 5.11 29.01 22.89
N ILE A 264 5.45 28.23 21.87
CA ILE A 264 6.20 28.69 20.68
C ILE A 264 5.36 29.52 19.72
N PHE A 265 4.05 29.38 19.77
CA PHE A 265 3.11 30.10 18.89
C PHE A 265 2.65 31.44 19.45
N CYS A 266 3.18 31.85 20.59
CA CYS A 266 2.81 33.12 21.18
C CYS A 266 3.50 34.28 20.46
N GLN A 267 2.75 35.35 20.22
CA GLN A 267 3.24 36.56 19.57
C GLN A 267 4.41 37.19 20.35
N GLN A 268 4.46 36.98 21.67
CA GLN A 268 5.60 37.29 22.50
C GLN A 268 6.29 35.99 22.91
N GLN A 269 7.30 35.60 22.15
CA GLN A 269 8.05 34.36 22.38
C GLN A 269 8.96 34.54 23.60
N SER A 270 8.74 33.75 24.66
CA SER A 270 9.55 33.72 25.88
C SER A 270 10.38 32.44 25.97
N ASN A 271 11.40 32.44 26.84
CA ASN A 271 12.24 31.26 27.14
C ASN A 271 11.43 30.08 27.72
N ASP A 272 10.15 30.29 28.06
CA ASP A 272 9.22 29.28 28.58
C ASP A 272 9.07 28.06 27.67
N ALA A 273 9.37 28.21 26.37
CA ALA A 273 9.37 27.11 25.40
C ALA A 273 10.32 25.95 25.75
N PHE A 274 11.41 26.21 26.50
CA PHE A 274 12.46 25.22 26.80
C PHE A 274 12.37 24.61 28.22
N HIS A 275 11.37 24.98 29.02
CA HIS A 275 11.25 24.49 30.40
C HIS A 275 10.71 23.06 30.49
N THR A 276 9.89 22.65 29.53
CA THR A 276 9.29 21.31 29.51
C THR A 276 9.89 20.46 28.40
N PHE A 277 10.09 19.17 28.66
CA PHE A 277 10.62 18.24 27.65
C PHE A 277 9.79 18.25 26.36
N MET A 278 8.46 18.22 26.46
CA MET A 278 7.57 18.24 25.30
C MET A 278 7.60 19.59 24.57
N GLY A 279 7.69 20.71 25.30
CA GLY A 279 7.86 22.04 24.71
C GLY A 279 9.18 22.17 23.94
N THR A 280 10.28 21.72 24.53
CA THR A 280 11.61 21.71 23.89
C THR A 280 11.63 20.81 22.65
N CYS A 281 11.06 19.60 22.73
CA CYS A 281 10.98 18.69 21.58
C CYS A 281 10.21 19.32 20.42
N TYR A 282 9.10 20.00 20.75
CA TYR A 282 8.30 20.75 19.78
C TYR A 282 9.09 21.92 19.17
N ALA A 283 9.87 22.65 19.98
CA ALA A 283 10.73 23.74 19.54
C ALA A 283 11.75 23.29 18.51
N LEU A 284 12.52 22.26 18.86
CA LEU A 284 13.59 21.75 18.02
C LEU A 284 13.04 21.17 16.72
N PHE A 285 11.87 20.53 16.74
CA PHE A 285 11.21 20.03 15.54
C PHE A 285 10.88 21.16 14.55
N TRP A 286 10.22 22.22 15.02
CA TRP A 286 9.85 23.36 14.15
C TRP A 286 11.04 24.21 13.71
N TYR A 287 12.15 24.17 14.46
CA TYR A 287 13.38 24.85 14.10
C TYR A 287 13.97 24.35 12.77
N ILE A 288 13.76 23.08 12.41
CA ILE A 288 14.24 22.47 11.16
C ILE A 288 13.62 23.15 9.94
N PHE A 289 12.34 23.50 10.03
CA PHE A 289 11.59 24.13 8.93
C PHE A 289 11.80 25.65 8.87
N SER A 290 12.72 26.20 9.68
CA SER A 290 13.05 27.62 9.72
C SER A 290 11.87 28.55 10.07
N LEU A 291 10.78 28.00 10.61
CA LEU A 291 9.60 28.77 11.04
C LEU A 291 9.82 29.48 12.39
N ALA A 292 10.77 29.00 13.19
CA ALA A 292 11.28 29.74 14.33
C ALA A 292 12.40 30.67 13.82
N HIS A 293 12.05 31.93 13.51
CA HIS A 293 13.08 32.95 13.33
C HIS A 293 14.02 32.90 14.54
N VAL A 294 15.32 32.91 14.26
CA VAL A 294 16.47 33.00 15.20
C VAL A 294 16.34 34.16 16.21
N ALA A 295 15.28 34.98 16.11
CA ALA A 295 14.88 36.05 17.01
C ALA A 295 14.72 35.63 18.48
N LEU A 296 14.52 34.33 18.77
CA LEU A 296 14.42 33.84 20.15
C LEU A 296 15.71 34.03 20.97
N PHE A 297 16.89 34.02 20.34
CA PHE A 297 18.16 33.94 21.08
C PHE A 297 18.95 35.25 21.14
N VAL A 298 18.60 36.26 20.36
CA VAL A 298 19.42 37.47 20.22
C VAL A 298 18.98 38.64 21.11
N THR A 299 17.80 38.60 21.76
CA THR A 299 17.22 39.85 22.31
C THR A 299 17.07 39.95 23.82
N ARG A 300 17.46 38.98 24.65
CA ARG A 300 17.41 39.17 26.13
C ARG A 300 18.65 38.67 26.85
N ILE A 301 19.76 39.35 26.59
CA ILE A 301 20.92 39.35 27.47
C ILE A 301 20.53 40.12 28.73
N SER A 302 20.15 39.41 29.80
CA SER A 302 20.32 39.97 31.15
C SER A 302 21.74 39.68 31.58
N TYR A 303 22.47 40.71 32.02
CA TYR A 303 23.89 40.69 32.40
C TYR A 303 24.28 39.58 33.41
N THR A 304 23.32 38.99 34.11
CA THR A 304 23.53 37.92 35.10
C THR A 304 23.53 36.50 34.53
N GLU A 305 23.14 36.30 33.26
CA GLU A 305 22.95 34.97 32.65
C GLU A 305 23.74 34.76 31.34
N GLU A 306 24.77 35.57 31.08
CA GLU A 306 25.53 35.56 29.83
C GLU A 306 26.08 34.17 29.47
N LEU A 307 26.66 33.44 30.42
CA LEU A 307 27.21 32.10 30.18
C LEU A 307 26.13 31.09 29.78
N ARG A 308 24.95 31.13 30.40
CA ARG A 308 23.86 30.20 30.10
C ARG A 308 23.26 30.48 28.73
N SER A 309 23.02 31.76 28.42
CA SER A 309 22.53 32.17 27.11
C SER A 309 23.52 31.81 26.00
N PHE A 310 24.81 31.99 26.25
CA PHE A 310 25.87 31.60 25.32
C PHE A 310 25.90 30.08 25.09
N VAL A 311 25.86 29.27 26.15
CA VAL A 311 25.84 27.80 26.05
C VAL A 311 24.58 27.32 25.32
N GLY A 312 23.41 27.91 25.59
CA GLY A 312 22.17 27.57 24.89
C GLY A 312 22.22 27.90 23.40
N ALA A 313 22.77 29.07 23.05
CA ALA A 313 23.00 29.47 21.66
C ALA A 313 23.96 28.50 20.95
N LEU A 314 25.00 28.03 21.63
CA LEU A 314 25.95 27.04 21.10
C LEU A 314 25.28 25.68 20.88
N ILE A 315 24.46 25.20 21.82
CA ILE A 315 23.74 23.92 21.68
C ILE A 315 22.74 23.96 20.52
N ILE A 316 22.00 25.07 20.35
CA ILE A 316 21.06 25.22 19.23
C ILE A 316 21.81 25.44 17.91
N GLY A 317 22.90 26.20 17.91
CA GLY A 317 23.76 26.38 16.74
C GLY A 317 24.34 25.05 16.25
N THR A 318 24.85 24.22 17.17
CA THR A 318 25.35 22.88 16.84
C THR A 318 24.22 21.95 16.39
N TYR A 319 23.04 21.99 17.02
CA TYR A 319 21.86 21.27 16.55
C TYR A 319 21.52 21.61 15.09
N ASN A 320 21.52 22.89 14.71
CA ASN A 320 21.23 23.30 13.33
C ASN A 320 22.29 22.82 12.34
N ILE A 321 23.57 22.90 12.69
CA ILE A 321 24.64 22.37 11.84
C ILE A 321 24.44 20.86 11.64
N VAL A 322 24.19 20.11 12.72
CA VAL A 322 24.02 18.66 12.64
C VAL A 322 22.75 18.30 11.86
N VAL A 323 21.59 18.87 12.19
CA VAL A 323 20.31 18.45 11.61
C VAL A 323 20.06 19.07 10.23
N VAL A 324 20.17 20.39 10.12
CA VAL A 324 19.82 21.11 8.89
C VAL A 324 20.91 20.97 7.83
N ILE A 325 22.19 21.05 8.21
CA ILE A 325 23.28 20.95 7.24
C ILE A 325 23.65 19.48 7.01
N VAL A 326 24.05 18.74 8.05
CA VAL A 326 24.59 17.39 7.86
C VAL A 326 23.49 16.38 7.56
N LEU A 327 22.51 16.20 8.46
CA LEU A 327 21.49 15.16 8.32
C LEU A 327 20.59 15.38 7.11
N THR A 328 20.17 16.61 6.82
CA THR A 328 19.32 16.87 5.66
C THR A 328 20.06 16.59 4.34
N LYS A 329 21.36 16.91 4.24
CA LYS A 329 22.16 16.59 3.04
C LYS A 329 22.40 15.09 2.90
N LEU A 330 22.68 14.39 3.99
CA LEU A 330 22.79 12.93 3.99
C LEU A 330 21.48 12.26 3.60
N LEU A 331 20.35 12.78 4.08
CA LEU A 331 19.02 12.27 3.71
C LEU A 331 18.77 12.39 2.21
N VAL A 332 19.04 13.56 1.62
CA VAL A 332 18.89 13.77 0.17
C VAL A 332 19.79 12.80 -0.62
N ALA A 333 21.05 12.62 -0.18
CA ALA A 333 21.97 11.69 -0.84
C ALA A 333 21.49 10.22 -0.75
N MET A 334 20.97 9.81 0.42
CA MET A 334 20.41 8.48 0.64
C MET A 334 19.16 8.22 -0.20
N LEU A 335 18.23 9.20 -0.26
CA LEU A 335 17.03 9.11 -1.09
C LEU A 335 17.39 8.98 -2.58
N HIS A 336 18.36 9.76 -3.06
CA HIS A 336 18.83 9.67 -4.45
C HIS A 336 19.48 8.31 -4.78
N LYS A 337 20.28 7.78 -3.85
CA LYS A 337 20.88 6.45 -4.00
C LYS A 337 19.81 5.36 -4.03
N SER A 338 18.84 5.40 -3.12
CA SER A 338 17.73 4.45 -3.04
C SER A 338 16.88 4.52 -4.32
N PHE A 339 16.52 5.73 -4.78
CA PHE A 339 15.78 5.93 -6.04
C PHE A 339 16.46 5.26 -7.24
N ARG A 340 17.76 5.47 -7.43
CA ARG A 340 18.51 4.87 -8.55
C ARG A 340 18.54 3.33 -8.47
N GLN A 341 18.63 2.76 -7.28
CA GLN A 341 18.65 1.31 -7.09
C GLN A 341 17.29 0.68 -7.41
N ILE A 342 16.20 1.34 -6.99
CA ILE A 342 14.82 0.88 -7.18
C ILE A 342 14.39 1.03 -8.65
N ALA A 343 14.76 2.14 -9.31
CA ALA A 343 14.39 2.42 -10.70
C ALA A 343 14.76 1.28 -11.68
N ASN A 344 15.84 0.54 -11.44
CA ASN A 344 16.26 -0.59 -12.28
C ASN A 344 15.26 -1.76 -12.32
N HIS A 345 14.38 -1.87 -11.33
CA HIS A 345 13.41 -2.97 -11.19
C HIS A 345 11.96 -2.50 -11.09
N GLU A 346 11.72 -1.19 -11.16
CA GLU A 346 10.41 -0.56 -10.90
C GLU A 346 9.29 -1.15 -11.75
N ASP A 347 9.59 -1.44 -13.03
CA ASP A 347 8.63 -1.96 -13.98
C ASP A 347 8.11 -3.35 -13.59
N LYS A 348 8.99 -4.20 -13.03
CA LYS A 348 8.64 -5.56 -12.62
C LYS A 348 7.82 -5.53 -11.34
N GLU A 349 8.18 -4.65 -10.42
CA GLU A 349 7.51 -4.49 -9.14
C GLU A 349 6.15 -3.83 -9.29
N TRP A 350 6.05 -2.81 -10.14
CA TRP A 350 4.79 -2.20 -10.52
C TRP A 350 3.85 -3.21 -11.18
N LYS A 351 4.32 -4.00 -12.16
CA LYS A 351 3.50 -5.05 -12.80
C LYS A 351 3.02 -6.10 -11.80
N PHE A 352 3.85 -6.44 -10.81
CA PHE A 352 3.47 -7.34 -9.72
C PHE A 352 2.41 -6.72 -8.81
N ALA A 353 2.62 -5.48 -8.34
CA ALA A 353 1.66 -4.77 -7.49
C ALA A 353 0.31 -4.57 -8.20
N ARG A 354 0.35 -4.20 -9.49
CA ARG A 354 -0.84 -4.09 -10.34
C ARG A 354 -1.57 -5.43 -10.49
N ALA A 355 -0.83 -6.53 -10.68
CA ALA A 355 -1.44 -7.86 -10.76
C ALA A 355 -2.09 -8.26 -9.42
N LYS A 356 -1.46 -7.96 -8.28
CA LYS A 356 -2.02 -8.18 -6.94
C LYS A 356 -3.31 -7.38 -6.75
N LEU A 357 -3.33 -6.12 -7.18
CA LEU A 357 -4.55 -5.29 -7.20
C LEU A 357 -5.64 -5.94 -8.05
N TRP A 358 -5.33 -6.37 -9.27
CA TRP A 358 -6.31 -6.97 -10.18
C TRP A 358 -6.89 -8.28 -9.64
N LEU A 359 -6.03 -9.14 -9.09
CA LEU A 359 -6.44 -10.39 -8.45
C LEU A 359 -7.48 -10.17 -7.35
N SER A 360 -7.38 -9.07 -6.60
CA SER A 360 -8.36 -8.75 -5.56
C SER A 360 -9.78 -8.46 -6.08
N TYR A 361 -9.94 -8.17 -7.38
CA TYR A 361 -11.24 -7.97 -8.04
C TYR A 361 -11.69 -9.17 -8.89
N PHE A 362 -10.83 -10.17 -9.07
CA PHE A 362 -11.19 -11.40 -9.80
C PHE A 362 -12.12 -12.28 -8.99
N ASP A 363 -12.03 -12.24 -7.66
CA ASP A 363 -12.89 -13.02 -6.80
C ASP A 363 -14.35 -12.49 -6.79
N ASP A 364 -15.30 -13.42 -6.75
CA ASP A 364 -16.75 -13.13 -6.76
C ASP A 364 -17.29 -12.70 -5.38
N LYS A 365 -16.41 -12.54 -4.39
CA LYS A 365 -16.79 -12.40 -2.97
C LYS A 365 -17.12 -10.96 -2.55
N CYS A 366 -16.67 -9.95 -3.31
CA CYS A 366 -16.82 -8.52 -2.98
C CYS A 366 -17.26 -7.69 -4.21
N THR A 367 -18.35 -8.11 -4.87
CA THR A 367 -18.82 -7.45 -6.11
C THR A 367 -19.45 -6.08 -5.89
N LEU A 368 -20.01 -5.83 -4.71
CA LEU A 368 -20.68 -4.57 -4.38
C LEU A 368 -19.76 -3.61 -3.60
N PRO A 369 -19.74 -2.31 -3.95
CA PRO A 369 -18.99 -1.31 -3.19
C PRO A 369 -19.71 -0.97 -1.88
N PRO A 370 -18.99 -0.42 -0.87
CA PRO A 370 -19.63 0.35 0.19
C PRO A 370 -20.53 1.45 -0.42
N PRO A 371 -21.69 1.80 0.14
CA PRO A 371 -22.33 1.25 1.33
C PRO A 371 -23.10 -0.07 1.06
N PHE A 372 -23.37 -0.38 -0.21
CA PHE A 372 -24.26 -1.50 -0.61
C PHE A 372 -23.71 -2.90 -0.28
N ASN A 373 -22.42 -3.03 0.07
CA ASN A 373 -21.79 -4.29 0.50
C ASN A 373 -22.39 -4.88 1.80
N ILE A 374 -23.08 -4.08 2.62
CA ILE A 374 -23.72 -4.57 3.86
C ILE A 374 -24.93 -5.45 3.53
N LEU A 375 -25.64 -5.15 2.45
CA LEU A 375 -26.87 -5.85 2.07
C LEU A 375 -26.52 -7.24 1.51
N PRO A 376 -26.91 -8.34 2.19
CA PRO A 376 -26.72 -9.67 1.64
C PRO A 376 -27.56 -9.80 0.37
N SER A 377 -26.97 -10.32 -0.71
CA SER A 377 -27.73 -10.52 -1.94
C SER A 377 -28.91 -11.47 -1.68
N PRO A 378 -30.09 -11.26 -2.28
CA PRO A 378 -31.24 -12.15 -2.13
C PRO A 378 -30.90 -13.60 -2.52
N LYS A 379 -29.97 -13.79 -3.46
CA LYS A 379 -29.44 -15.09 -3.84
C LYS A 379 -28.70 -15.78 -2.69
N THR A 380 -27.84 -15.09 -1.95
CA THR A 380 -27.10 -15.68 -0.83
C THR A 380 -28.04 -16.18 0.27
N VAL A 381 -29.12 -15.45 0.55
CA VAL A 381 -30.16 -15.88 1.50
C VAL A 381 -30.88 -17.14 0.98
N CYS A 382 -31.28 -17.14 -0.29
CA CYS A 382 -31.92 -18.31 -0.91
C CYS A 382 -30.99 -19.54 -0.97
N TYR A 383 -29.69 -19.34 -1.21
CA TYR A 383 -28.66 -20.38 -1.15
C TYR A 383 -28.43 -20.90 0.28
N LEU A 384 -28.47 -20.03 1.30
CA LEU A 384 -28.38 -20.44 2.70
C LEU A 384 -29.57 -21.32 3.09
N VAL A 385 -30.78 -20.90 2.73
CA VAL A 385 -32.02 -21.67 2.97
C VAL A 385 -32.01 -23.00 2.22
N THR A 386 -31.59 -23.02 0.95
CA THR A 386 -31.45 -24.28 0.21
C THR A 386 -30.28 -25.14 0.68
N SER A 387 -29.22 -24.56 1.22
CA SER A 387 -28.10 -25.31 1.81
C SER A 387 -28.48 -25.94 3.13
N LEU A 388 -29.25 -25.23 3.98
CA LEU A 388 -29.88 -25.78 5.18
C LEU A 388 -30.83 -26.93 4.81
N ARG A 389 -31.66 -26.75 3.78
CA ARG A 389 -32.54 -27.81 3.25
C ARG A 389 -31.74 -29.01 2.71
N LYS A 390 -30.65 -28.78 1.99
CA LYS A 390 -29.75 -29.84 1.50
C LYS A 390 -28.99 -30.53 2.62
N TRP A 391 -28.62 -29.81 3.67
CA TRP A 391 -27.98 -30.38 4.85
C TRP A 391 -28.93 -31.34 5.58
N ILE A 392 -30.18 -30.91 5.79
CA ILE A 392 -31.26 -31.75 6.33
C ILE A 392 -31.50 -32.97 5.42
N CYS A 393 -31.59 -32.77 4.09
CA CYS A 393 -31.75 -33.87 3.14
C CYS A 393 -30.49 -34.74 2.96
N SER A 394 -29.30 -34.31 3.41
CA SER A 394 -28.05 -35.09 3.29
C SER A 394 -28.03 -36.30 4.22
N HIS A 395 -28.87 -36.30 5.25
CA HIS A 395 -29.07 -37.44 6.15
C HIS A 395 -29.91 -38.56 5.52
N THR A 396 -30.60 -38.30 4.40
CA THR A 396 -31.37 -39.33 3.67
C THR A 396 -30.48 -40.18 2.74
N THR A 397 -30.87 -41.44 2.52
CA THR A 397 -30.16 -42.40 1.65
C THR A 397 -29.99 -41.91 0.20
N LYS A 398 -31.00 -41.21 -0.36
CA LYS A 398 -30.90 -40.58 -1.70
C LYS A 398 -29.86 -39.45 -1.75
N GLY A 399 -29.72 -38.67 -0.67
CA GLY A 399 -28.71 -37.61 -0.54
C GLY A 399 -27.27 -38.17 -0.49
N LYS A 400 -27.07 -39.27 0.25
CA LYS A 400 -25.77 -39.97 0.34
C LYS A 400 -25.30 -40.49 -1.02
N MET A 401 -26.19 -41.12 -1.80
CA MET A 401 -25.86 -41.67 -3.12
C MET A 401 -25.51 -40.56 -4.13
N LYS A 402 -26.26 -39.45 -4.13
CA LYS A 402 -25.98 -38.29 -5.00
C LYS A 402 -24.63 -37.62 -4.66
N ARG A 403 -24.31 -37.48 -3.38
CA ARG A 403 -23.00 -36.95 -2.92
C ARG A 403 -21.85 -37.85 -3.37
N GLN A 404 -22.01 -39.17 -3.28
CA GLN A 404 -20.99 -40.13 -3.70
C GLN A 404 -20.72 -40.09 -5.21
N ASN A 405 -21.78 -39.94 -6.03
CA ASN A 405 -21.62 -39.77 -7.49
C ASN A 405 -20.93 -38.45 -7.84
N SER A 406 -21.30 -37.32 -7.21
CA SER A 406 -20.61 -36.05 -7.41
C SER A 406 -19.14 -36.07 -6.98
N LEU A 407 -18.82 -36.83 -5.92
CA LEU A 407 -17.44 -37.04 -5.46
C LEU A 407 -16.63 -37.86 -6.47
N LYS A 408 -17.22 -38.90 -7.07
CA LYS A 408 -16.58 -39.68 -8.15
C LYS A 408 -16.32 -38.81 -9.37
N GLU A 409 -17.30 -38.01 -9.78
CA GLU A 409 -17.15 -37.09 -10.92
C GLU A 409 -16.06 -36.03 -10.68
N TRP A 410 -16.05 -35.42 -9.50
CA TRP A 410 -15.01 -34.46 -9.11
C TRP A 410 -13.62 -35.11 -9.08
N LYS A 411 -13.50 -36.34 -8.55
CA LYS A 411 -12.23 -37.09 -8.56
C LYS A 411 -11.75 -37.34 -9.99
N ASN A 412 -12.64 -37.77 -10.89
CA ASN A 412 -12.31 -38.01 -12.29
C ASN A 412 -11.88 -36.72 -13.01
N LEU A 413 -12.57 -35.59 -12.77
CA LEU A 413 -12.21 -34.29 -13.34
C LEU A 413 -10.86 -33.80 -12.81
N LYS A 414 -10.62 -33.94 -11.50
CA LYS A 414 -9.34 -33.60 -10.87
C LYS A 414 -8.21 -34.42 -11.48
N GLN A 415 -8.40 -35.73 -11.60
CA GLN A 415 -7.41 -36.63 -12.20
C GLN A 415 -7.08 -36.23 -13.65
N LYS A 416 -8.09 -36.00 -14.51
CA LYS A 416 -7.86 -35.55 -15.89
C LYS A 416 -7.09 -34.24 -15.96
N ARG A 417 -7.38 -33.30 -15.06
CA ARG A 417 -6.67 -32.01 -14.98
C ARG A 417 -5.23 -32.21 -14.56
N ASP A 418 -4.98 -33.06 -13.57
CA ASP A 418 -3.64 -33.33 -13.04
C ASP A 418 -2.79 -34.09 -14.09
N GLU A 419 -3.38 -35.02 -14.86
CA GLU A 419 -2.74 -35.67 -16.01
C GLU A 419 -2.37 -34.67 -17.13
N ASN A 420 -3.28 -33.75 -17.47
CA ASN A 420 -3.00 -32.70 -18.45
C ASN A 420 -1.91 -31.73 -17.97
N TYR A 421 -1.93 -31.39 -16.67
CA TYR A 421 -0.90 -30.55 -16.06
C TYR A 421 0.48 -31.22 -16.13
N GLN A 422 0.57 -32.51 -15.81
CA GLN A 422 1.82 -33.27 -15.94
C GLN A 422 2.34 -33.31 -17.37
N LYS A 423 1.48 -33.56 -18.36
CA LYS A 423 1.85 -33.52 -19.78
C LYS A 423 2.44 -32.17 -20.18
N ILE A 424 1.76 -31.07 -19.81
CA ILE A 424 2.22 -29.71 -20.09
C ILE A 424 3.56 -29.44 -19.39
N MET A 425 3.70 -29.83 -18.12
CA MET A 425 4.94 -29.64 -17.36
C MET A 425 6.11 -30.40 -18.00
N CYS A 426 5.92 -31.66 -18.41
CA CYS A 426 6.94 -32.42 -19.12
C CYS A 426 7.37 -31.73 -20.42
N CYS A 427 6.43 -31.25 -21.23
CA CYS A 427 6.75 -30.49 -22.45
C CYS A 427 7.49 -29.18 -22.15
N LEU A 428 7.11 -28.46 -21.09
CA LEU A 428 7.77 -27.22 -20.68
C LEU A 428 9.19 -27.46 -20.18
N VAL A 429 9.41 -28.49 -19.35
CA VAL A 429 10.74 -28.88 -18.86
C VAL A 429 11.62 -29.31 -20.02
N HIS A 430 11.09 -30.12 -20.95
CA HIS A 430 11.83 -30.54 -22.14
C HIS A 430 12.24 -29.32 -22.99
N ARG A 431 11.30 -28.41 -23.29
CA ARG A 431 11.60 -27.19 -24.03
C ARG A 431 12.62 -26.30 -23.33
N TYR A 432 12.49 -26.16 -22.00
CA TYR A 432 13.43 -25.38 -21.19
C TYR A 432 14.83 -25.99 -21.27
N LEU A 433 14.99 -27.29 -21.01
CA LEU A 433 16.28 -27.99 -21.08
C LEU A 433 16.92 -27.88 -22.46
N THR A 434 16.16 -28.10 -23.53
CA THR A 434 16.64 -27.94 -24.90
C THR A 434 17.09 -26.50 -25.18
N SER A 435 16.32 -25.50 -24.77
CA SER A 435 16.69 -24.09 -24.95
C SER A 435 17.91 -23.69 -24.12
N THR A 436 18.06 -24.23 -22.92
CA THR A 436 19.19 -23.96 -22.03
C THR A 436 20.47 -24.59 -22.58
N ARG A 437 20.40 -25.83 -23.08
CA ARG A 437 21.52 -26.49 -23.76
C ARG A 437 21.98 -25.70 -24.98
N GLN A 438 21.04 -25.23 -25.82
CA GLN A 438 21.36 -24.38 -26.98
C GLN A 438 22.03 -23.08 -26.56
N LYS A 439 21.52 -22.42 -25.50
CA LYS A 439 22.14 -21.21 -24.97
C LYS A 439 23.55 -21.45 -24.46
N MET A 440 23.78 -22.51 -23.68
CA MET A 440 25.13 -22.88 -23.22
C MET A 440 26.07 -23.07 -24.41
N GLN A 441 25.67 -23.85 -25.42
CA GLN A 441 26.46 -24.07 -26.63
C GLN A 441 26.76 -22.79 -27.44
N SER A 442 25.85 -21.81 -27.43
CA SER A 442 26.04 -20.53 -28.14
C SER A 442 26.76 -19.44 -27.33
N THR A 443 26.80 -19.56 -26.00
CA THR A 443 27.36 -18.54 -25.09
C THR A 443 28.72 -18.94 -24.55
N ASP A 444 29.09 -20.22 -24.65
CA ASP A 444 30.47 -20.67 -24.41
C ASP A 444 31.39 -19.94 -25.40
N GLN A 445 32.10 -18.93 -24.90
CA GLN A 445 33.35 -18.51 -25.52
C GLN A 445 34.25 -19.75 -25.54
N ALA A 446 34.89 -20.03 -26.67
CA ALA A 446 35.80 -21.17 -26.80
C ALA A 446 36.84 -21.12 -25.65
N THR A 447 36.67 -22.00 -24.67
CA THR A 447 37.60 -22.11 -23.54
C THR A 447 38.88 -22.79 -24.00
N VAL A 448 39.98 -22.50 -23.32
CA VAL A 448 41.28 -23.14 -23.61
C VAL A 448 41.19 -24.67 -23.48
N GLU A 449 40.31 -25.17 -22.62
CA GLU A 449 40.02 -26.60 -22.46
C GLU A 449 39.42 -27.19 -23.75
N ASN A 450 38.42 -26.55 -24.36
CA ASN A 450 37.84 -27.01 -25.64
C ASN A 450 38.88 -27.05 -26.78
N LEU A 451 39.87 -26.15 -26.77
CA LEU A 451 40.99 -26.16 -27.73
C LEU A 451 42.00 -27.27 -27.44
N ASN A 452 42.27 -27.56 -26.16
CA ASN A 452 43.14 -28.67 -25.76
C ASN A 452 42.53 -30.02 -26.11
N ASP A 453 41.22 -30.19 -25.94
CA ASP A 453 40.49 -31.39 -26.34
C ASP A 453 40.57 -31.58 -27.87
N LEU A 454 40.34 -30.52 -28.65
CA LEU A 454 40.52 -30.56 -30.11
C LEU A 454 41.96 -30.90 -30.53
N ARG A 455 42.96 -30.37 -29.83
CA ARG A 455 44.37 -30.68 -30.09
C ARG A 455 44.69 -32.13 -29.77
N GLN A 456 44.10 -32.66 -28.70
CA GLN A 456 44.24 -34.06 -28.31
C GLN A 456 43.59 -34.99 -29.35
N ASP A 457 42.39 -34.67 -29.81
CA ASP A 457 41.68 -35.41 -30.87
C ASP A 457 42.45 -35.38 -32.20
N LEU A 458 42.97 -34.21 -32.60
CA LEU A 458 43.84 -34.08 -33.78
C LEU A 458 45.13 -34.90 -33.63
N SER A 459 45.72 -34.92 -32.43
CA SER A 459 46.94 -35.70 -32.17
C SER A 459 46.68 -37.21 -32.25
N LYS A 460 45.51 -37.64 -31.75
CA LYS A 460 45.05 -39.03 -31.80
C LYS A 460 44.76 -39.44 -33.24
N PHE A 461 44.02 -38.61 -33.98
CA PHE A 461 43.74 -38.82 -35.41
C PHE A 461 45.04 -38.90 -36.24
N ARG A 462 46.01 -38.01 -35.98
CA ARG A 462 47.32 -38.06 -36.63
C ARG A 462 48.05 -39.37 -36.35
N ASN A 463 48.02 -39.86 -35.12
CA ASN A 463 48.67 -41.10 -34.74
C ASN A 463 47.97 -42.31 -35.40
N GLU A 464 46.62 -42.35 -35.40
CA GLU A 464 45.84 -43.39 -36.10
C GLU A 464 46.12 -43.40 -37.61
N MET A 465 46.18 -42.23 -38.26
CA MET A 465 46.53 -42.11 -39.67
C MET A 465 47.97 -42.56 -39.94
N ARG A 466 48.92 -42.23 -39.04
CA ARG A 466 50.31 -42.67 -39.15
C ARG A 466 50.42 -44.18 -39.01
N ASP A 467 49.65 -44.80 -38.13
CA ASP A 467 49.65 -46.25 -37.95
C ASP A 467 49.04 -46.93 -39.19
N LEU A 468 47.92 -46.43 -39.72
CA LEU A 468 47.30 -46.95 -40.94
C LEU A 468 48.22 -46.82 -42.18
N LEU A 469 48.90 -45.69 -42.34
CA LEU A 469 49.86 -45.47 -43.42
C LEU A 469 51.19 -46.21 -43.20
N GLY A 470 51.64 -46.34 -41.96
CA GLY A 470 52.82 -47.12 -41.55
C GLY A 470 52.65 -48.61 -41.78
N PHE A 471 51.43 -49.14 -41.57
CA PHE A 471 51.06 -50.50 -41.96
C PHE A 471 51.03 -50.69 -43.48
N ARG A 472 50.73 -49.65 -44.26
CA ARG A 472 50.84 -49.70 -45.71
C ARG A 472 52.29 -49.70 -46.16
N THR A 473 53.15 -48.85 -45.59
CA THR A 473 54.58 -48.80 -45.98
C THR A 473 55.37 -50.03 -45.53
N SER A 474 55.05 -50.66 -44.38
CA SER A 474 55.69 -51.94 -43.99
C SER A 474 55.31 -53.10 -44.92
N LYS A 475 54.09 -53.11 -45.46
CA LYS A 475 53.68 -54.06 -46.51
C LYS A 475 54.43 -53.86 -47.83
N TYR A 476 54.86 -52.64 -48.17
CA TYR A 476 55.70 -52.39 -49.34
C TYR A 476 57.20 -52.60 -49.08
N ALA A 477 57.67 -52.40 -47.84
CA ALA A 477 59.07 -52.62 -47.46
C ALA A 477 59.47 -54.11 -47.40
N MET A 478 58.50 -55.03 -47.30
CA MET A 478 58.75 -56.47 -47.39
C MET A 478 59.04 -56.98 -48.80
N PHE A 479 58.89 -56.14 -49.84
CA PHE A 479 59.05 -56.55 -51.25
C PHE A 479 60.41 -56.16 -51.89
N TYR A 480 61.38 -55.65 -51.14
CA TYR A 480 62.75 -55.48 -51.64
C TYR A 480 63.76 -56.21 -50.74
N PRO A 481 64.33 -57.34 -51.17
CA PRO A 481 65.54 -57.88 -50.57
C PRO A 481 66.72 -56.96 -50.86
N ARG A 482 67.58 -56.75 -49.85
CA ARG A 482 68.96 -56.28 -50.05
C ARG A 482 69.68 -57.26 -50.98
N SER A 483 70.22 -56.74 -52.09
CA SER A 483 71.41 -57.29 -52.74
C SER A 483 72.58 -56.37 -52.44
#